data_AF-A0AAW9KJS2-F1
#
_entry.id   AF-A0AAW9KJS2-F1
#
_cell.length_a   1.000
_cell.length_b   1.000
_cell.length_c   1.000
_cell.angle_alpha   90.00
_cell.angle_beta   90.00
_cell.angle_gamma   90.00
#
_symmetry.space_group_name_H-M   'P 1'
#
loop_
_entity.id
_entity.type
_entity.pdbx_description
1 polymer ?
#
loop_
_entity_poly.entity_id
_entity_poly.type
_entity_poly.pdbx_seq_one_letter_code
_entity_poly.pdbx_strand_id
1 'polypeptide(L)' 'MRWSLSFRRRALGDPVSEGRRVWEWIQQIRPLHPSLDLWRPTADSREEAEQSPPITVLSPHF' A
#
# COMPACT_ATOMS: atom_id res chain seq x y z
N MET A 1 10.68 -14.38 10.10
CA MET A 1 10.01 -13.50 11.09
C MET A 1 8.60 -13.23 10.58
N ARG A 2 7.56 -13.30 11.42
CA ARG A 2 6.15 -13.14 11.01
C ARG A 2 5.53 -12.00 11.80
N TRP A 3 4.94 -11.04 11.10
CA TRP A 3 4.28 -9.88 11.68
C TRP A 3 2.78 -9.93 11.36
N SER A 4 1.94 -9.39 12.23
CA SER A 4 0.49 -9.25 12.01
C SER A 4 0.07 -7.81 12.25
N LEU A 5 -0.55 -7.18 11.27
CA LEU A 5 -1.18 -5.86 11.40
C LEU A 5 -2.70 -6.02 11.33
N SER A 6 -3.42 -5.29 12.19
CA SER A 6 -4.87 -5.18 12.16
C SER A 6 -5.28 -3.71 12.32
N PHE A 7 -6.32 -3.31 11.60
CA PHE A 7 -6.87 -1.96 11.68
C PHE A 7 -8.39 -2.01 11.52
N ARG A 8 -9.10 -1.13 12.23
CA ARG A 8 -10.54 -0.94 12.03
C ARG A 8 -10.75 0.03 10.88
N ARG A 9 -11.42 -0.43 9.82
CA ARG A 9 -11.83 0.42 8.68
C ARG A 9 -13.33 0.66 8.70
N ARG A 10 -13.73 1.91 8.39
CA ARG A 10 -15.09 2.26 7.95
C ARG A 10 -14.99 2.64 6.47
N ALA A 11 -15.86 2.08 5.63
CA ALA A 11 -15.93 2.44 4.23
C ALA A 11 -16.40 3.91 4.10
N LEU A 12 -15.62 4.72 3.38
CA LEU A 12 -15.94 6.10 2.99
C LEU A 12 -16.91 6.12 1.80
N GLY A 13 -16.89 5.07 0.98
CA GLY A 13 -17.81 4.89 -0.15
C GLY A 13 -17.33 5.50 -1.47
N ASP A 14 -16.32 6.38 -1.44
CA ASP A 14 -15.68 6.91 -2.63
C ASP A 14 -14.25 6.31 -2.83
N PRO A 15 -13.93 5.76 -4.00
CA PRO A 15 -12.65 5.09 -4.23
C PRO A 15 -11.42 5.99 -4.09
N VAL A 16 -11.54 7.28 -4.37
CA VAL A 16 -10.42 8.23 -4.34
C VAL A 16 -10.00 8.53 -2.90
N SER A 17 -10.94 8.85 -2.01
CA SER A 17 -10.62 9.11 -0.60
C SER A 17 -10.21 7.83 0.13
N GLU A 18 -10.75 6.67 -0.26
CA GLU A 18 -10.24 5.38 0.21
C GLU A 18 -8.77 5.18 -0.18
N GLY A 19 -8.43 5.45 -1.44
CA GLY A 19 -7.06 5.41 -1.95
C GLY A 19 -6.11 6.33 -1.17
N ARG A 20 -6.50 7.61 -1.00
CA ARG A 20 -5.72 8.59 -0.22
C ARG A 20 -5.48 8.13 1.21
N ARG A 21 -6.52 7.67 1.91
CA ARG A 21 -6.39 7.22 3.31
C ARG A 21 -5.45 6.03 3.44
N VAL A 22 -5.55 5.05 2.53
CA VAL A 22 -4.63 3.90 2.50
C VAL A 22 -3.21 4.36 2.21
N TRP A 23 -3.05 5.32 1.29
CA TRP A 23 -1.74 5.89 0.94
C TRP A 23 -1.09 6.60 2.13
N GLU A 24 -1.81 7.48 2.83
CA GLU A 24 -1.32 8.14 4.05
C GLU A 24 -0.89 7.13 5.12
N TRP A 25 -1.67 6.06 5.29
CA TRP A 25 -1.33 4.99 6.24
C TRP A 25 -0.07 4.23 5.83
N ILE A 26 0.10 3.90 4.54
CA ILE A 26 1.34 3.28 4.02
C ILE A 26 2.55 4.15 4.38
N GLN A 27 2.46 5.46 4.15
CA GLN A 27 3.54 6.38 4.46
C GLN A 27 3.90 6.40 5.95
N GLN A 28 2.93 6.23 6.86
CA GLN A 28 3.18 6.15 8.30
C GLN A 28 3.91 4.86 8.71
N ILE A 29 3.67 3.74 8.03
CA ILE A 29 4.25 2.44 8.41
C ILE A 29 5.58 2.13 7.70
N ARG A 30 5.88 2.78 6.57
CA ARG A 30 7.14 2.59 5.83
C ARG A 30 8.41 2.70 6.70
N PRO A 31 8.54 3.65 7.64
CA PRO A 31 9.74 3.77 8.47
C PRO A 31 9.93 2.64 9.48
N LEU A 32 8.92 1.79 9.71
CA LEU A 32 8.95 0.77 10.75
C LEU A 32 9.87 -0.40 10.41
N HIS A 33 10.07 -0.72 9.12
CA HIS A 33 10.94 -1.81 8.68
C HIS A 33 11.26 -1.73 7.17
N PRO A 34 12.49 -2.10 6.71
CA PRO A 34 12.83 -2.05 5.28
C PRO A 34 11.88 -2.82 4.35
N SER A 35 11.34 -3.95 4.80
CA SER A 35 10.36 -4.73 4.01
C SER A 35 9.03 -4.02 3.80
N LEU A 36 8.74 -2.94 4.51
CA LEU A 36 7.53 -2.13 4.35
C LEU A 36 7.75 -0.94 3.41
N ASP A 37 8.96 -0.74 2.87
CA ASP A 37 9.25 0.43 2.04
C ASP A 37 8.76 0.28 0.58
N LEU A 38 8.69 -0.96 0.09
CA LEU A 38 8.30 -1.28 -1.28
C LEU A 38 6.86 -1.79 -1.33
N TRP A 39 5.99 -1.06 -2.03
CA TRP A 39 4.60 -1.43 -2.30
C TRP A 39 4.36 -1.54 -3.80
N ARG A 40 3.69 -2.61 -4.22
CA ARG A 40 3.30 -2.87 -5.62
C ARG A 40 1.81 -3.18 -5.70
N PRO A 41 1.18 -2.97 -6.87
CA PRO A 41 -0.19 -3.41 -7.10
C PRO A 41 -0.35 -4.91 -6.85
N THR A 42 -1.52 -5.31 -6.38
CA THR A 42 -1.91 -6.72 -6.34
C THR A 42 -2.17 -7.22 -7.76
N ALA A 43 -1.76 -8.44 -8.07
CA ALA A 43 -1.94 -9.06 -9.37
C ALA A 43 -2.33 -10.54 -9.20
N ASP A 44 -2.73 -11.18 -10.30
CA ASP A 44 -3.19 -12.59 -10.30
C ASP A 44 -2.04 -13.58 -10.07
N SER A 45 -0.80 -13.13 -10.29
CA SER A 45 0.41 -13.90 -10.01
C SER A 45 1.44 -13.06 -9.26
N ARG A 46 2.37 -13.73 -8.59
CA ARG A 46 3.49 -13.08 -7.91
C ARG A 46 4.40 -12.38 -8.93
N GLU A 47 4.67 -13.06 -10.04
CA GLU A 47 5.54 -12.58 -11.11
C GLU A 47 5.01 -11.27 -11.71
N GLU A 48 3.70 -11.19 -11.97
CA GLU A 48 3.04 -9.98 -12.45
C GLU A 48 3.09 -8.84 -11.43
N ALA A 49 2.85 -9.15 -10.15
CA ALA A 49 2.95 -8.16 -9.07
C ALA A 49 4.38 -7.61 -8.91
N GLU A 50 5.41 -8.46 -9.04
CA GLU A 50 6.82 -8.08 -8.95
C GLU A 50 7.27 -7.20 -10.13
N GLN A 51 6.76 -7.46 -11.34
CA GLN A 51 7.03 -6.67 -12.55
C GLN A 51 6.29 -5.32 -12.58
N SER A 52 5.16 -5.23 -11.90
CA SER A 52 4.35 -4.01 -11.84
C SER A 52 5.12 -2.86 -11.18
N PRO A 53 5.07 -1.63 -11.73
CA PRO A 53 5.80 -0.50 -11.17
C PRO A 53 5.41 -0.24 -9.70
N PRO A 54 6.36 0.15 -8.83
CA PRO A 54 6.04 0.42 -7.43
C PRO A 54 5.02 1.55 -7.28
N ILE A 55 4.02 1.36 -6.43
CA ILE A 55 3.01 2.41 -6.12
C ILE A 55 3.72 3.67 -5.58
N THR A 56 4.84 3.48 -4.87
CA THR A 56 5.69 4.55 -4.35
C THR A 56 6.37 5.42 -5.40
N VAL A 57 6.48 4.94 -6.64
CA VAL A 57 7.11 5.68 -7.75
C VAL A 57 6.04 6.31 -8.67
N LEU A 58 4.83 5.74 -8.69
CA LEU A 58 3.75 6.14 -9.59
C LEU A 58 2.84 7.26 -9.07
N SER A 59 2.94 7.63 -7.79
CA SER A 59 2.01 8.62 -7.22
C SER A 59 2.66 9.49 -6.14
N PRO A 60 3.40 10.53 -6.51
CA PRO A 60 3.84 11.56 -5.57
C PRO A 60 2.70 12.48 -5.07
N HIS A 61 1.48 12.35 -5.61
CA HIS A 61 0.40 13.34 -5.43
C HIS A 61 -1.00 12.77 -5.10
N PHE A 62 -1.10 11.59 -4.49
CA PHE A 62 -2.37 11.24 -3.82
C PHE A 62 -2.58 12.12 -2.58
#